data_AF-A0AAN5CT28-F1
#
_entry.id   AF-A0AAN5CT28-F1
#
_cell.length_a   1.000
_cell.length_b   1.000
_cell.length_c   1.000
_cell.angle_alpha   90.00
_cell.angle_beta   90.00
_cell.angle_gamma   90.00
#
_symmetry.space_group_name_H-M   'P 1'
#
loop_
_entity.id
_entity.type
_entity.pdbx_description
1 polymer ?
#
loop_
_entity_poly.entity_id
_entity_poly.type
_entity_poly.pdbx_seq_one_letter_code
_entity_poly.pdbx_strand_id
1 'polypeptide(L)'
;RYLKLSVIEMIEYPAKEDEKLEAHSMSAIEQLPHEIVWRILNHAPETALALRLTSRTLKSCSDEFAMLQSTIPFIDFIRIEKIKSEYLRLKPVISIRIMVLYKKSKSKLFKQRLIRENSLVSVSKGLIKSKKFRSKTQDFQWDLDCDNIYDDLLAHLGKCIGNRIKRASLYDFNDSGPRNVVSKVMGGKQFERISIRRVDKISTETGNLLKFLTTYGIDYLYLKTGEVENAMAILNHLSYFVRFIEMDQEPVDEIDMSSHYFLGVHNADWAPVFIDMFSNKLERLVIETRYCEYLSETDVAMLLQQLIAIPKKLYLYSNCSRNVNPVMHEDKNRLAHVYKGDSTMYLYFRQIY
;
A
#
# COMPACT_ATOMS: atom_id res chain seq x y z
N ARG A 1 37.37 22.06 -20.91
CA ARG A 1 37.45 23.25 -20.03
C ARG A 1 37.89 22.78 -18.66
N TYR A 2 39.21 22.81 -18.42
CA TYR A 2 39.85 22.38 -17.18
C TYR A 2 39.62 23.43 -16.09
N LEU A 3 39.10 23.02 -14.94
CA LEU A 3 39.02 23.86 -13.75
C LEU A 3 40.40 23.83 -13.05
N LYS A 4 41.07 24.98 -13.07
CA LYS A 4 42.23 25.30 -12.24
C LYS A 4 41.82 25.20 -10.76
N LEU A 5 42.45 24.28 -10.03
CA LEU A 5 42.49 24.32 -8.57
C LEU A 5 43.50 25.40 -8.15
N SER A 6 42.99 26.50 -7.60
CA SER A 6 43.79 27.54 -6.97
C SER A 6 44.30 27.05 -5.62
N VAL A 7 45.61 27.19 -5.45
CA VAL A 7 46.38 27.01 -4.22
C VAL A 7 45.78 27.91 -3.13
N ILE A 8 45.40 27.32 -2.00
CA ILE A 8 45.00 28.03 -0.79
C ILE A 8 46.29 28.32 -0.01
N GLU A 9 46.59 29.61 0.18
CA GLU A 9 47.65 30.07 1.07
C GLU A 9 47.34 29.63 2.51
N MET A 10 48.27 28.92 3.13
CA MET A 10 48.25 28.62 4.56
C MET A 10 48.55 29.90 5.33
N ILE A 11 47.54 30.44 6.02
CA ILE A 11 47.73 31.44 7.06
C ILE A 11 48.11 30.70 8.34
N GLU A 12 49.38 30.82 8.75
CA GLU A 12 49.85 30.39 10.07
C GLU A 12 49.17 31.24 11.15
N TYR A 13 48.31 30.62 11.95
CA TYR A 13 47.78 31.24 13.16
C TYR A 13 48.77 31.00 14.31
N PRO A 14 49.10 32.04 15.11
CA PRO A 14 49.94 31.87 16.28
C PRO A 14 49.27 30.96 17.31
N ALA A 15 50.05 30.02 17.85
CA ALA A 15 49.65 29.11 18.91
C ALA A 15 49.22 29.92 20.15
N LYS A 16 47.92 29.89 20.46
CA LYS A 16 47.41 30.34 21.75
C LYS A 16 47.67 29.25 22.77
N GLU A 17 48.22 29.68 23.91
CA GLU A 17 48.51 28.90 25.10
C GLU A 17 47.34 28.03 25.55
N ASP A 18 47.68 26.85 26.08
CA ASP A 18 46.81 25.81 26.62
C ASP A 18 45.78 26.35 27.62
N GLU A 19 44.62 26.76 27.08
CA GLU A 19 43.39 26.87 27.83
C GLU A 19 43.00 25.45 28.24
N LYS A 20 43.20 25.10 29.52
CA LYS A 20 42.69 23.86 30.14
C LYS A 20 41.24 23.68 29.70
N LEU A 21 41.01 22.80 28.71
CA LEU A 21 39.67 22.43 28.27
C LEU A 21 38.94 21.86 29.48
N GLU A 22 38.09 22.67 30.10
CA GLU A 22 37.11 22.20 31.06
C GLU A 22 36.35 21.07 30.39
N ALA A 23 36.45 19.87 30.96
CA ALA A 23 35.69 18.71 30.51
C ALA A 23 34.22 19.11 30.50
N HIS A 24 33.68 19.40 29.31
CA HIS A 24 32.32 19.89 29.14
C HIS A 24 31.38 18.88 29.80
N SER A 25 30.76 19.28 30.91
CA SER A 25 29.87 18.41 31.65
C SER A 25 28.71 18.07 30.71
N MET A 26 28.53 16.77 30.38
CA MET A 26 27.41 16.32 29.59
C MET A 26 26.10 16.82 30.19
N SER A 27 25.17 17.26 29.35
CA SER A 27 23.85 17.67 29.83
C SER A 27 23.12 16.49 30.50
N ALA A 28 22.18 16.78 31.40
CA ALA A 28 21.43 15.74 32.10
C ALA A 28 20.73 14.74 31.16
N ILE A 29 20.31 15.19 29.97
CA ILE A 29 19.70 14.31 28.95
C ILE A 29 20.72 13.41 28.25
N GLU A 30 21.96 13.85 28.08
CA GLU A 30 23.06 13.04 27.51
C GLU A 30 23.58 12.01 28.50
N GLN A 31 23.37 12.23 29.80
CA GLN A 31 23.67 11.26 30.85
C GLN A 31 22.63 10.14 30.94
N LEU A 32 21.48 10.26 30.25
CA LEU A 32 20.45 9.22 30.26
C LEU A 32 20.88 8.02 29.40
N PRO A 33 20.53 6.79 29.82
CA PRO A 33 20.65 5.62 28.95
C PRO A 33 19.88 5.81 27.63
N HIS A 34 20.42 5.28 26.54
CA HIS A 34 19.85 5.43 25.19
C HIS A 34 18.39 4.97 25.14
N GLU A 35 18.03 3.92 25.87
CA GLU A 35 16.68 3.36 25.91
C GLU A 35 15.67 4.36 26.49
N ILE A 36 16.08 5.19 27.45
CA ILE A 36 15.24 6.23 28.04
C ILE A 36 15.04 7.36 27.03
N VAL A 37 16.11 7.80 26.37
CA VAL A 37 16.02 8.81 25.30
C VAL A 37 15.13 8.31 24.16
N TRP A 38 15.22 7.02 23.80
CA TRP A 38 14.36 6.40 22.79
C TRP A 38 12.90 6.32 23.22
N ARG A 39 12.61 6.08 24.51
CA ARG A 39 11.23 6.16 25.03
C ARG A 39 10.68 7.59 24.94
N ILE A 40 11.50 8.60 25.21
CA ILE A 40 11.13 10.01 25.03
C ILE A 40 10.84 10.30 23.56
N LEU A 41 11.71 9.87 22.64
CA LEU A 41 11.53 10.02 21.20
C LEU A 41 10.32 9.26 20.65
N ASN A 42 9.98 8.10 21.23
CA ASN A 42 8.74 7.38 20.92
C ASN A 42 7.49 8.18 21.31
N HIS A 43 7.56 8.87 22.44
CA HIS A 43 6.46 9.70 22.93
C HIS A 43 6.33 11.02 22.15
N ALA A 44 7.45 11.66 21.82
CA ALA A 44 7.52 12.97 21.16
C ALA A 44 8.45 12.95 19.92
N PRO A 45 8.10 12.22 18.84
CA PRO A 45 8.97 12.03 17.67
C PRO A 45 9.31 13.32 16.92
N GLU A 46 8.51 14.37 17.08
CA GLU A 46 8.75 15.70 16.50
C GLU A 46 9.97 16.44 17.09
N THR A 47 10.44 16.00 18.28
CA THR A 47 11.63 16.55 18.97
C THR A 47 12.93 15.94 18.46
N ALA A 48 12.87 14.81 17.74
CA ALA A 48 14.04 14.10 17.24
C ALA A 48 14.99 15.00 16.44
N LEU A 49 14.43 15.88 15.59
CA LEU A 49 15.23 16.85 14.82
C LEU A 49 15.94 17.87 15.71
N ALA A 50 15.29 18.34 16.78
CA ALA A 50 15.90 19.28 17.70
C ALA A 50 17.03 18.61 18.49
N LEU A 51 16.78 17.42 19.06
CA LEU A 51 17.80 16.63 19.77
C LEU A 51 18.99 16.27 18.88
N ARG A 52 18.75 16.02 17.59
CA ARG A 52 19.84 15.77 16.64
C ARG A 52 20.77 16.99 16.46
N LEU A 53 20.26 18.21 16.65
CA LEU A 53 21.02 19.45 16.45
C LEU A 53 21.68 19.96 17.73
N THR A 54 21.34 19.43 18.91
CA THR A 54 21.85 19.92 20.20
C THR A 54 23.25 19.41 20.52
N SER A 55 23.57 18.15 20.21
CA SER A 55 24.90 17.59 20.49
C SER A 55 25.26 16.39 19.62
N ARG A 56 26.54 16.00 19.63
CA ARG A 56 27.02 14.80 18.88
C ARG A 56 26.43 13.51 19.45
N THR A 57 26.33 13.39 20.77
CA THR A 57 25.76 12.23 21.46
C THR A 57 24.28 12.06 21.12
N LEU A 58 23.49 13.13 21.26
CA LEU A 58 22.07 13.11 20.94
C LEU A 58 21.80 12.94 19.44
N LYS A 59 22.71 13.44 18.59
CA LYS A 59 22.70 13.12 17.16
C LYS A 59 22.83 11.62 16.91
N SER A 60 23.84 10.96 17.49
CA SER A 60 24.01 9.51 17.33
C SER A 60 22.78 8.76 17.83
N CYS A 61 22.33 9.08 19.05
CA CYS A 61 21.17 8.44 19.67
C CYS A 61 19.88 8.63 18.85
N SER A 62 19.62 9.84 18.34
CA SER A 62 18.47 10.12 17.47
C SER A 62 18.58 9.43 16.11
N ASP A 63 19.79 9.36 15.53
CA ASP A 63 20.00 8.69 14.24
C ASP A 63 19.83 7.18 14.39
N GLU A 64 20.37 6.58 15.46
CA GLU A 64 20.14 5.19 15.86
C GLU A 64 18.66 4.90 16.08
N PHE A 65 17.97 5.71 16.89
CA PHE A 65 16.54 5.60 17.15
C PHE A 65 15.72 5.60 15.86
N ALA A 66 16.03 6.54 14.95
CA ALA A 66 15.37 6.63 13.67
C ALA A 66 15.52 5.33 12.88
N MET A 67 16.63 4.60 12.98
CA MET A 67 16.83 3.32 12.29
C MET A 67 16.35 2.09 13.07
N LEU A 68 16.26 2.17 14.39
CA LEU A 68 16.03 1.03 15.28
C LEU A 68 14.67 0.32 15.09
N GLN A 69 13.73 0.95 14.39
CA GLN A 69 12.33 0.52 14.44
C GLN A 69 11.78 0.00 13.12
N SER A 70 11.85 -1.32 13.00
CA SER A 70 10.97 -2.19 12.22
C SER A 70 9.61 -2.42 12.89
N THR A 71 9.42 -2.02 14.15
CA THR A 71 8.23 -2.35 14.95
C THR A 71 7.13 -1.28 14.97
N ILE A 72 7.47 0.01 14.89
CA ILE A 72 6.49 1.10 14.84
C ILE A 72 6.13 1.39 13.39
N PRO A 73 4.85 1.21 12.97
CA PRO A 73 4.41 1.58 11.63
C PRO A 73 4.44 3.11 11.51
N PHE A 74 5.40 3.60 10.71
CA PHE A 74 5.48 5.03 10.33
C PHE A 74 4.60 5.31 9.12
N ILE A 75 4.55 4.36 8.20
CA ILE A 75 3.87 4.50 6.92
C ILE A 75 2.50 3.86 7.02
N ASP A 76 1.48 4.71 6.96
CA ASP A 76 0.09 4.29 6.94
C ASP A 76 -0.31 3.79 5.55
N PHE A 77 0.33 4.29 4.50
CA PHE A 77 0.03 3.91 3.13
C PHE A 77 1.20 4.15 2.18
N ILE A 78 1.48 3.17 1.32
CA ILE A 78 2.37 3.31 0.18
C ILE A 78 1.57 3.15 -1.12
N ARG A 79 1.84 3.99 -2.10
CA ARG A 79 1.33 3.86 -3.47
C ARG A 79 2.49 3.82 -4.45
N ILE A 80 2.46 2.85 -5.34
CA ILE A 80 3.40 2.72 -6.46
C ILE A 80 2.55 2.75 -7.72
N GLU A 81 2.82 3.71 -8.59
CA GLU A 81 2.10 3.86 -9.85
C GLU A 81 3.04 4.19 -11.01
N LYS A 82 2.71 3.71 -12.20
CA LYS A 82 3.35 4.16 -13.43
C LYS A 82 2.71 5.49 -13.83
N ILE A 83 3.55 6.47 -14.16
CA ILE A 83 3.12 7.76 -14.67
C ILE A 83 3.73 7.99 -16.04
N LYS A 84 2.93 8.51 -16.97
CA LYS A 84 3.45 9.07 -18.22
C LYS A 84 3.92 10.49 -17.91
N SER A 85 5.21 10.76 -18.05
CA SER A 85 5.72 12.13 -17.87
C SER A 85 5.44 12.94 -19.13
N GLU A 86 4.47 13.84 -19.06
CA GLU A 86 4.17 14.80 -20.16
C GLU A 86 5.23 15.90 -20.28
N TYR A 87 6.10 16.05 -19.28
CA TYR A 87 7.03 17.18 -19.19
C TYR A 87 8.23 17.07 -20.13
N LEU A 88 8.56 15.86 -20.61
CA LEU A 88 9.68 15.65 -21.51
C LEU A 88 9.18 15.60 -22.96
N ARG A 89 9.06 16.79 -23.58
CA ARG A 89 8.69 16.98 -24.99
C ARG A 89 9.52 16.17 -26.00
N LEU A 90 10.63 15.57 -25.58
CA LEU A 90 11.59 14.90 -26.45
C LEU A 90 11.52 13.37 -26.42
N LYS A 91 10.82 12.76 -25.44
CA LYS A 91 10.50 11.33 -25.37
C LYS A 91 9.58 11.08 -24.17
N PRO A 92 8.46 10.35 -24.32
CA PRO A 92 7.64 9.94 -23.18
C PRO A 92 8.47 9.02 -22.29
N VAL A 93 9.04 9.56 -21.22
CA VAL A 93 9.71 8.75 -20.20
C VAL A 93 8.62 8.18 -19.29
N ILE A 94 8.62 6.86 -19.19
CA ILE A 94 7.81 6.17 -18.20
C ILE A 94 8.50 6.36 -16.86
N SER A 95 7.80 6.98 -15.91
CA SER A 95 8.32 7.12 -14.55
C SER A 95 7.47 6.32 -13.57
N ILE A 96 8.09 5.84 -12.49
CA ILE A 96 7.40 5.21 -11.38
C ILE A 96 7.30 6.23 -10.25
N ARG A 97 6.08 6.50 -9.84
CA ARG A 97 5.81 7.33 -8.68
C ARG A 97 5.66 6.48 -7.44
N ILE A 98 6.49 6.75 -6.44
CA ILE A 98 6.32 6.22 -5.08
C ILE A 98 5.73 7.34 -4.23
N MET A 99 4.58 7.09 -3.63
CA MET A 99 3.91 7.99 -2.70
C MET A 99 3.81 7.33 -1.33
N VAL A 100 4.30 8.02 -0.31
CA VAL A 100 4.32 7.51 1.07
C VAL A 100 3.51 8.45 1.95
N LEU A 101 2.42 7.95 2.54
CA LEU A 101 1.56 8.68 3.48
C LEU A 101 1.86 8.27 4.92
N TYR A 102 1.98 9.27 5.78
CA TYR A 102 2.26 9.11 7.20
C TYR A 102 1.57 10.21 8.02
N LYS A 103 1.44 9.99 9.34
CA LYS A 103 0.88 10.97 10.27
C LYS A 103 1.79 12.20 10.37
N LYS A 104 1.22 13.41 10.31
CA LYS A 104 1.98 14.67 10.38
C LYS A 104 2.98 14.75 11.56
N SER A 105 2.63 14.20 12.72
CA SER A 105 3.51 14.14 13.91
C SER A 105 4.81 13.35 13.67
N LYS A 106 4.80 12.38 12.74
CA LYS A 106 5.94 11.52 12.40
C LYS A 106 6.78 12.03 11.21
N SER A 107 6.37 13.14 10.59
CA SER A 107 6.99 13.73 9.40
C SER A 107 8.50 13.96 9.53
N LYS A 108 8.88 14.61 10.64
CA LYS A 108 10.25 15.01 10.93
C LYS A 108 11.18 13.79 11.04
N LEU A 109 10.72 12.74 11.72
CA LEU A 109 11.48 11.51 11.90
C LEU A 109 11.65 10.73 10.60
N PHE A 110 10.59 10.62 9.79
CA PHE A 110 10.73 10.00 8.46
C PHE A 110 11.69 10.79 7.56
N LYS A 111 11.62 12.13 7.61
CA LYS A 111 12.57 13.00 6.90
C LYS A 111 14.02 12.80 7.39
N GLN A 112 14.23 12.56 8.69
CA GLN A 112 15.55 12.22 9.23
C GLN A 112 16.07 10.90 8.66
N ARG A 113 15.25 9.85 8.59
CA ARG A 113 15.65 8.56 8.00
C ARG A 113 16.14 8.73 6.57
N LEU A 114 15.39 9.50 5.78
CA LEU A 114 15.74 9.79 4.40
C LEU A 114 17.07 10.54 4.27
N ILE A 115 17.32 11.54 5.12
CA ILE A 115 18.50 12.42 5.04
C ILE A 115 19.75 11.78 5.66
N ARG A 116 19.61 10.76 6.51
CA ARG A 116 20.75 10.17 7.25
C ARG A 116 21.86 9.67 6.33
N GLU A 117 21.52 9.02 5.23
CA GLU A 117 22.49 8.58 4.23
C GLU A 117 22.77 9.72 3.24
N ASN A 118 23.80 10.52 3.54
CA ASN A 118 24.24 11.69 2.76
C ASN A 118 24.43 11.39 1.25
N SER A 119 24.73 10.15 0.88
CA SER A 119 24.94 9.72 -0.51
C SER A 119 23.71 9.94 -1.39
N LEU A 120 22.50 9.89 -0.83
CA LEU A 120 21.24 10.01 -1.59
C LEU A 120 20.62 11.40 -1.50
N VAL A 121 21.21 12.32 -0.72
CA VAL A 121 20.75 13.70 -0.57
C VAL A 121 20.90 14.48 -1.89
N SER A 122 21.93 14.21 -2.69
CA SER A 122 22.12 14.84 -4.01
C SER A 122 21.07 14.36 -5.02
N VAL A 123 20.81 13.05 -5.07
CA VAL A 123 19.81 12.43 -5.95
C VAL A 123 18.38 12.85 -5.55
N SER A 124 18.11 12.95 -4.26
CA SER A 124 16.76 13.20 -3.73
C SER A 124 16.33 14.67 -3.73
N LYS A 125 17.26 15.63 -3.73
CA LYS A 125 16.93 17.07 -3.69
C LYS A 125 16.08 17.54 -4.87
N GLY A 126 16.19 16.91 -6.05
CA GLY A 126 15.33 17.19 -7.20
C GLY A 126 14.05 16.34 -7.28
N LEU A 127 14.03 15.20 -6.56
CA LEU A 127 12.99 14.17 -6.71
C LEU A 127 11.92 14.23 -5.61
N ILE A 128 12.24 14.81 -4.45
CA ILE A 128 11.30 14.87 -3.32
C ILE A 128 10.37 16.08 -3.49
N LYS A 129 9.14 15.82 -3.89
CA LYS A 129 8.04 16.77 -3.72
C LYS A 129 7.26 16.39 -2.47
N SER A 130 7.19 17.31 -1.50
CA SER A 130 6.25 17.18 -0.39
C SER A 130 5.00 17.98 -0.70
N LYS A 131 3.84 17.34 -0.74
CA LYS A 131 2.55 18.05 -0.80
C LYS A 131 1.80 17.82 0.51
N LYS A 132 0.92 18.77 0.84
CA LYS A 132 0.01 18.61 1.97
C LYS A 132 -1.21 17.86 1.45
N PHE A 133 -1.36 16.59 1.84
CA PHE A 133 -2.52 15.79 1.47
C PHE A 133 -3.52 15.76 2.64
N ARG A 134 -4.61 16.54 2.55
CA ARG A 134 -5.59 16.73 3.64
C ARG A 134 -4.95 17.26 4.95
N SER A 135 -5.74 17.66 5.94
CA SER A 135 -5.21 18.39 7.12
C SER A 135 -4.31 17.56 8.06
N LYS A 136 -4.39 16.21 8.03
CA LYS A 136 -3.73 15.32 9.00
C LYS A 136 -2.59 14.45 8.44
N THR A 137 -2.46 14.35 7.13
CA THR A 137 -1.46 13.51 6.45
C THR A 137 -0.53 14.35 5.59
N GLN A 138 0.68 13.85 5.39
CA GLN A 138 1.62 14.41 4.41
C GLN A 138 2.04 13.28 3.48
N ASP A 139 2.30 13.62 2.23
CA ASP A 139 2.91 12.72 1.27
C ASP A 139 4.36 13.11 0.99
N PHE A 140 5.18 12.09 0.78
CA PHE A 140 6.41 12.22 0.02
C PHE A 140 6.23 11.52 -1.32
N GLN A 141 6.57 12.23 -2.38
CA GLN A 141 6.51 11.74 -3.75
C GLN A 141 7.93 11.66 -4.31
N TRP A 142 8.25 10.52 -4.94
CA TRP A 142 9.41 10.34 -5.79
C TRP A 142 8.95 9.92 -7.18
N ASP A 143 9.38 10.63 -8.21
CA ASP A 143 9.17 10.23 -9.61
C ASP A 143 10.50 9.66 -10.13
N LEU A 144 10.57 8.34 -10.31
CA LEU A 144 11.79 7.63 -10.71
C LEU A 144 11.72 7.25 -12.19
N ASP A 145 12.81 7.41 -12.92
CA ASP A 145 12.92 6.94 -14.31
C ASP A 145 13.00 5.41 -14.35
N CYS A 146 12.17 4.75 -15.18
CA CYS A 146 12.18 3.30 -15.34
C CYS A 146 13.43 2.77 -16.01
N ASP A 147 14.11 3.57 -16.83
CA ASP A 147 15.32 3.14 -17.55
C ASP A 147 16.56 3.26 -16.66
N ASN A 148 16.49 4.11 -15.63
CA ASN A 148 17.58 4.41 -14.71
C ASN A 148 17.19 4.04 -13.27
N ILE A 149 16.77 2.79 -13.07
CA ILE A 149 16.36 2.32 -11.74
C ILE A 149 17.58 2.34 -10.80
N TYR A 150 17.54 3.27 -9.84
CA TYR A 150 18.56 3.43 -8.82
C TYR A 150 18.36 2.38 -7.71
N ASP A 151 18.94 1.19 -7.90
CA ASP A 151 18.79 0.06 -6.96
C ASP A 151 19.15 0.42 -5.53
N ASP A 152 20.25 1.16 -5.33
CA ASP A 152 20.67 1.64 -4.01
C ASP A 152 19.66 2.60 -3.38
N LEU A 153 19.07 3.50 -4.19
CA LEU A 153 18.03 4.41 -3.72
C LEU A 153 16.76 3.64 -3.33
N LEU A 154 16.33 2.67 -4.14
CA LEU A 154 15.16 1.86 -3.83
C LEU A 154 15.36 1.01 -2.57
N ALA A 155 16.55 0.42 -2.42
CA ALA A 155 16.92 -0.32 -1.22
C ALA A 155 16.92 0.59 0.02
N HIS A 156 17.48 1.80 -0.09
CA HIS A 156 17.46 2.78 0.99
C HIS A 156 16.04 3.25 1.34
N LEU A 157 15.21 3.55 0.33
CA LEU A 157 13.80 3.90 0.52
C LEU A 157 13.07 2.75 1.24
N GLY A 158 13.29 1.52 0.79
CA GLY A 158 12.79 0.31 1.44
C GLY A 158 13.18 0.26 2.92
N LYS A 159 14.45 0.51 3.26
CA LYS A 159 14.91 0.57 4.66
C LYS A 159 14.21 1.69 5.45
N CYS A 160 14.10 2.89 4.88
CA CYS A 160 13.50 4.06 5.54
C CYS A 160 12.00 3.86 5.88
N ILE A 161 11.26 3.21 4.99
CA ILE A 161 9.82 2.92 5.15
C ILE A 161 9.56 2.00 6.35
N GLY A 162 10.50 1.11 6.69
CA GLY A 162 10.35 0.11 7.75
C GLY A 162 9.60 -1.14 7.30
N ASN A 163 9.38 -2.09 8.20
CA ASN A 163 8.90 -3.44 7.83
C ASN A 163 7.38 -3.63 7.94
N ARG A 164 6.68 -2.71 8.60
CA ARG A 164 5.22 -2.79 8.80
C ARG A 164 4.55 -1.62 8.09
N ILE A 165 3.80 -1.93 7.05
CA ILE A 165 3.05 -0.95 6.27
C ILE A 165 1.57 -1.31 6.41
N LYS A 166 0.73 -0.35 6.80
CA LYS A 166 -0.69 -0.67 6.97
C LYS A 166 -1.34 -0.99 5.63
N ARG A 167 -1.12 -0.17 4.60
CA ARG A 167 -1.78 -0.33 3.30
C ARG A 167 -0.82 -0.12 2.14
N ALA A 168 -0.94 -0.91 1.10
CA ALA A 168 -0.25 -0.69 -0.17
C ALA A 168 -1.25 -0.56 -1.32
N SER A 169 -0.98 0.32 -2.27
CA SER A 169 -1.72 0.41 -3.52
C SER A 169 -0.77 0.33 -4.70
N LEU A 170 -0.98 -0.67 -5.55
CA LEU A 170 -0.20 -0.93 -6.74
C LEU A 170 -1.06 -0.61 -7.95
N TYR A 171 -0.58 0.30 -8.80
CA TYR A 171 -1.21 0.62 -10.07
C TYR A 171 -0.39 0.01 -11.20
N ASP A 172 -1.07 -0.44 -12.25
CA ASP A 172 -0.43 -0.96 -13.46
C ASP A 172 0.53 -2.14 -13.12
N PHE A 173 0.12 -3.00 -12.18
CA PHE A 173 0.98 -4.02 -11.56
C PHE A 173 1.51 -5.07 -12.55
N ASN A 174 0.85 -5.26 -13.69
CA ASN A 174 1.30 -6.19 -14.71
C ASN A 174 2.55 -5.67 -15.45
N ASP A 175 2.85 -4.39 -15.39
CA ASP A 175 4.04 -3.83 -16.02
C ASP A 175 5.31 -4.25 -15.27
N SER A 176 6.37 -4.57 -16.02
CA SER A 176 7.66 -5.02 -15.45
C SER A 176 8.34 -3.95 -14.57
N GLY A 177 8.19 -2.67 -14.93
CA GLY A 177 8.74 -1.54 -14.19
C GLY A 177 8.23 -1.47 -12.74
N PRO A 178 6.92 -1.27 -12.51
CA PRO A 178 6.33 -1.29 -11.17
C PRO A 178 6.70 -2.55 -10.36
N ARG A 179 6.77 -3.73 -10.99
CA ARG A 179 7.14 -4.99 -10.31
C ARG A 179 8.56 -4.96 -9.72
N ASN A 180 9.54 -4.44 -10.44
CA ASN A 180 10.92 -4.33 -9.93
C ASN A 180 11.02 -3.34 -8.77
N VAL A 181 10.26 -2.24 -8.82
CA VAL A 181 10.19 -1.28 -7.71
C VAL A 181 9.50 -1.91 -6.50
N VAL A 182 8.41 -2.64 -6.72
CA VAL A 182 7.70 -3.38 -5.66
C VAL A 182 8.63 -4.38 -4.99
N SER A 183 9.37 -5.23 -5.72
CA SER A 183 10.24 -6.23 -5.09
C SER A 183 11.34 -5.58 -4.24
N LYS A 184 11.92 -4.46 -4.68
CA LYS A 184 12.99 -3.75 -3.95
C LYS A 184 12.48 -2.94 -2.77
N VAL A 185 11.38 -2.22 -2.94
CA VAL A 185 10.83 -1.32 -1.92
C VAL A 185 9.97 -2.08 -0.91
N MET A 186 9.30 -3.16 -1.31
CA MET A 186 8.35 -3.91 -0.47
C MET A 186 8.89 -5.27 -0.01
N GLY A 187 10.04 -5.72 -0.51
CA GLY A 187 10.68 -6.97 -0.13
C GLY A 187 10.82 -7.15 1.39
N GLY A 188 10.35 -8.28 1.91
CA GLY A 188 10.40 -8.62 3.33
C GLY A 188 9.47 -7.80 4.25
N LYS A 189 8.52 -7.04 3.69
CA LYS A 189 7.59 -6.21 4.47
C LYS A 189 6.25 -6.90 4.70
N GLN A 190 5.58 -6.53 5.79
CA GLN A 190 4.25 -6.99 6.13
C GLN A 190 3.20 -5.91 5.81
N PHE A 191 2.06 -6.36 5.28
CA PHE A 191 0.95 -5.52 4.87
C PHE A 191 -0.34 -5.97 5.54
N GLU A 192 -1.13 -5.02 6.07
CA GLU A 192 -2.50 -5.37 6.51
C GLU A 192 -3.43 -5.50 5.29
N ARG A 193 -3.29 -4.61 4.31
CA ARG A 193 -4.14 -4.60 3.10
C ARG A 193 -3.37 -4.20 1.86
N ILE A 194 -3.67 -4.85 0.75
CA ILE A 194 -3.17 -4.47 -0.56
C ILE A 194 -4.31 -4.16 -1.52
N SER A 195 -4.14 -3.08 -2.25
CA SER A 195 -5.02 -2.64 -3.32
C SER A 195 -4.25 -2.76 -4.64
N ILE A 196 -4.84 -3.43 -5.61
CA ILE A 196 -4.34 -3.52 -6.97
C ILE A 196 -5.35 -2.80 -7.85
N ARG A 197 -4.88 -1.82 -8.61
CA ARG A 197 -5.73 -0.89 -9.37
C ARG A 197 -5.23 -0.77 -10.79
N ARG A 198 -6.14 -0.42 -11.71
CA ARG A 198 -5.84 -0.23 -13.14
C ARG A 198 -5.09 -1.43 -13.70
N VAL A 199 -5.71 -2.60 -13.53
CA VAL A 199 -5.25 -3.78 -14.24
C VAL A 199 -6.23 -3.99 -15.36
N ASP A 200 -5.84 -3.58 -16.56
CA ASP A 200 -6.69 -3.66 -17.76
C ASP A 200 -7.19 -5.09 -17.95
N LYS A 201 -6.25 -6.04 -17.82
CA LYS A 201 -6.52 -7.46 -17.98
C LYS A 201 -5.67 -8.28 -17.01
N ILE A 202 -6.32 -9.07 -16.16
CA ILE A 202 -5.64 -10.05 -15.31
C ILE A 202 -5.54 -11.35 -16.10
N SER A 203 -4.35 -11.70 -16.59
CA SER A 203 -4.13 -12.92 -17.38
C SER A 203 -3.76 -14.13 -16.52
N THR A 204 -3.65 -15.30 -17.13
CA THR A 204 -3.07 -16.52 -16.53
C THR A 204 -1.62 -16.36 -16.06
N GLU A 205 -0.92 -15.27 -16.43
CA GLU A 205 0.34 -14.86 -15.76
C GLU A 205 0.13 -14.35 -14.32
N THR A 206 -1.09 -14.51 -13.80
CA THR A 206 -1.50 -14.41 -12.38
C THR A 206 -0.57 -15.12 -11.42
N GLY A 207 0.29 -16.03 -11.87
CA GLY A 207 1.40 -16.56 -11.08
C GLY A 207 2.18 -15.46 -10.35
N ASN A 208 2.36 -14.27 -10.94
CA ASN A 208 3.02 -13.15 -10.27
C ASN A 208 2.19 -12.55 -9.13
N LEU A 209 0.89 -12.34 -9.35
CA LEU A 209 -0.02 -11.85 -8.31
C LEU A 209 -0.14 -12.87 -7.17
N LEU A 210 -0.35 -14.14 -7.49
CA LEU A 210 -0.49 -15.20 -6.50
C LEU A 210 0.80 -15.42 -5.71
N LYS A 211 1.96 -15.43 -6.39
CA LYS A 211 3.27 -15.45 -5.75
C LYS A 211 3.44 -14.25 -4.83
N PHE A 212 3.00 -13.08 -5.27
CA PHE A 212 3.05 -11.87 -4.46
C PHE A 212 2.15 -11.98 -3.21
N LEU A 213 0.89 -12.40 -3.35
CA LEU A 213 -0.03 -12.61 -2.21
C LEU A 213 0.53 -13.62 -1.20
N THR A 214 1.10 -14.71 -1.70
CA THR A 214 1.72 -15.76 -0.89
C THR A 214 2.97 -15.24 -0.17
N THR A 215 3.87 -14.56 -0.88
CA THR A 215 5.14 -14.05 -0.35
C THR A 215 4.93 -13.09 0.81
N TYR A 216 3.87 -12.29 0.75
CA TYR A 216 3.61 -11.23 1.73
C TYR A 216 2.52 -11.59 2.75
N GLY A 217 1.94 -12.80 2.69
CA GLY A 217 0.93 -13.25 3.65
C GLY A 217 -0.29 -12.33 3.72
N ILE A 218 -0.73 -11.83 2.57
CA ILE A 218 -1.78 -10.81 2.51
C ILE A 218 -3.14 -11.46 2.76
N ASP A 219 -3.89 -10.92 3.72
CA ASP A 219 -5.23 -11.40 4.01
C ASP A 219 -6.34 -10.57 3.34
N TYR A 220 -6.06 -9.33 2.97
CA TYR A 220 -7.01 -8.41 2.35
C TYR A 220 -6.54 -7.92 1.00
N LEU A 221 -7.31 -8.23 -0.04
CA LEU A 221 -7.10 -7.81 -1.41
C LEU A 221 -8.26 -6.93 -1.89
N TYR A 222 -7.95 -5.71 -2.30
CA TYR A 222 -8.84 -4.89 -3.14
C TYR A 222 -8.36 -4.97 -4.59
N LEU A 223 -9.25 -5.24 -5.52
CA LEU A 223 -8.97 -5.39 -6.94
C LEU A 223 -9.88 -4.47 -7.77
N LYS A 224 -9.27 -3.60 -8.57
CA LYS A 224 -9.98 -2.80 -9.57
C LYS A 224 -9.52 -3.15 -10.98
N THR A 225 -10.39 -3.76 -11.77
CA THR A 225 -10.08 -4.35 -13.08
C THR A 225 -11.32 -4.35 -13.99
N GLY A 226 -11.12 -4.35 -15.32
CA GLY A 226 -12.21 -4.52 -16.28
C GLY A 226 -12.46 -5.99 -16.60
N GLU A 227 -11.43 -6.65 -17.11
CA GLU A 227 -11.49 -8.05 -17.57
C GLU A 227 -10.49 -8.97 -16.86
N VAL A 228 -10.87 -10.23 -16.68
CA VAL A 228 -10.02 -11.26 -16.10
C VAL A 228 -10.06 -12.51 -17.00
N GLU A 229 -8.91 -12.92 -17.54
CA GLU A 229 -8.84 -14.18 -18.29
C GLU A 229 -9.08 -15.34 -17.35
N ASN A 230 -9.95 -16.27 -17.74
CA ASN A 230 -10.26 -17.41 -16.89
C ASN A 230 -10.69 -16.97 -15.47
N ALA A 231 -11.55 -15.94 -15.41
CA ALA A 231 -11.99 -15.27 -14.19
C ALA A 231 -12.38 -16.23 -13.08
N MET A 232 -13.16 -17.27 -13.40
CA MET A 232 -13.60 -18.28 -12.43
C MET A 232 -12.42 -18.98 -11.76
N ALA A 233 -11.44 -19.46 -12.54
CA ALA A 233 -10.27 -20.15 -11.99
C ALA A 233 -9.40 -19.19 -11.17
N ILE A 234 -9.22 -17.95 -11.62
CA ILE A 234 -8.43 -16.95 -10.91
C ILE A 234 -9.09 -16.56 -9.58
N LEU A 235 -10.39 -16.28 -9.57
CA LEU A 235 -11.12 -15.96 -8.35
C LEU A 235 -11.09 -17.12 -7.34
N ASN A 236 -11.30 -18.34 -7.82
CA ASN A 236 -11.18 -19.53 -6.98
C ASN A 236 -9.76 -19.62 -6.40
N HIS A 237 -8.72 -19.44 -7.22
CA HIS A 237 -7.33 -19.48 -6.76
C HIS A 237 -7.02 -18.37 -5.73
N LEU A 238 -7.51 -17.15 -5.93
CA LEU A 238 -7.35 -16.05 -4.97
C LEU A 238 -7.95 -16.41 -3.61
N SER A 239 -9.11 -17.08 -3.60
CA SER A 239 -9.82 -17.45 -2.36
C SER A 239 -9.05 -18.44 -1.45
N TYR A 240 -8.01 -19.10 -1.95
CA TYR A 240 -7.11 -19.92 -1.12
C TYR A 240 -6.11 -19.07 -0.32
N PHE A 241 -5.76 -17.88 -0.80
CA PHE A 241 -4.69 -17.07 -0.21
C PHE A 241 -5.21 -15.99 0.73
N VAL A 242 -6.33 -15.35 0.38
CA VAL A 242 -6.85 -14.18 1.09
C VAL A 242 -8.15 -14.48 1.83
N ARG A 243 -8.38 -13.77 2.94
CA ARG A 243 -9.64 -13.84 3.73
C ARG A 243 -10.67 -12.82 3.28
N PHE A 244 -10.23 -11.70 2.72
CA PHE A 244 -11.08 -10.59 2.31
C PHE A 244 -10.75 -10.21 0.88
N ILE A 245 -11.74 -10.30 0.00
CA ILE A 245 -11.68 -9.79 -1.38
C ILE A 245 -12.72 -8.68 -1.53
N GLU A 246 -12.27 -7.55 -2.08
CA GLU A 246 -13.13 -6.47 -2.55
C GLU A 246 -12.80 -6.21 -4.02
N MET A 247 -13.82 -6.21 -4.87
CA MET A 247 -13.70 -6.05 -6.31
C MET A 247 -14.52 -4.86 -6.77
N ASP A 248 -13.93 -4.05 -7.62
CA ASP A 248 -14.53 -2.89 -8.29
C ASP A 248 -14.31 -3.09 -9.80
N GLN A 249 -15.35 -3.53 -10.51
CA GLN A 249 -15.28 -3.80 -11.94
C GLN A 249 -15.51 -2.51 -12.73
N GLU A 250 -14.51 -2.13 -13.53
CA GLU A 250 -14.64 -1.00 -14.45
C GLU A 250 -15.53 -1.36 -15.65
N PRO A 251 -16.28 -0.41 -16.22
CA PRO A 251 -16.96 -0.62 -17.49
C PRO A 251 -15.97 -1.04 -18.57
N VAL A 252 -16.39 -1.99 -19.39
CA VAL A 252 -15.73 -2.47 -20.59
C VAL A 252 -16.47 -1.89 -21.79
N ASP A 253 -15.71 -1.34 -22.72
CA ASP A 253 -16.24 -0.76 -23.94
C ASP A 253 -17.07 -1.78 -24.72
N GLU A 254 -18.11 -1.32 -25.41
CA GLU A 254 -19.00 -2.14 -26.26
C GLU A 254 -19.88 -3.17 -25.51
N ILE A 255 -19.75 -3.27 -24.19
CA ILE A 255 -20.58 -4.16 -23.36
C ILE A 255 -21.69 -3.35 -22.67
N ASP A 256 -22.93 -3.70 -22.98
CA ASP A 256 -24.10 -3.07 -22.37
C ASP A 256 -24.17 -3.36 -20.86
N MET A 257 -24.52 -2.36 -20.04
CA MET A 257 -24.59 -2.49 -18.58
C MET A 257 -25.70 -3.44 -18.09
N SER A 258 -26.70 -3.75 -18.92
CA SER A 258 -27.71 -4.78 -18.68
C SER A 258 -27.28 -6.17 -19.12
N SER A 259 -26.10 -6.33 -19.74
CA SER A 259 -25.63 -7.67 -20.10
C SER A 259 -25.33 -8.52 -18.86
N HIS A 260 -25.56 -9.82 -18.98
CA HIS A 260 -25.20 -10.82 -17.98
C HIS A 260 -23.68 -11.08 -18.06
N TYR A 261 -22.91 -10.08 -17.68
CA TYR A 261 -21.48 -10.02 -17.87
C TYR A 261 -20.77 -9.77 -16.54
N PHE A 262 -19.70 -10.51 -16.27
CA PHE A 262 -18.84 -10.25 -15.12
C PHE A 262 -17.41 -10.68 -15.43
N LEU A 263 -16.46 -9.77 -15.18
CA LEU A 263 -15.01 -10.00 -15.31
C LEU A 263 -14.57 -10.71 -16.60
N GLY A 264 -15.16 -10.38 -17.75
CA GLY A 264 -14.80 -10.98 -19.04
C GLY A 264 -15.61 -12.21 -19.44
N VAL A 265 -16.62 -12.62 -18.67
CA VAL A 265 -17.43 -13.81 -18.96
C VAL A 265 -18.92 -13.46 -19.05
N HIS A 266 -19.56 -13.89 -20.14
CA HIS A 266 -20.99 -13.76 -20.36
C HIS A 266 -21.76 -15.00 -19.91
N ASN A 267 -22.99 -14.80 -19.41
CA ASN A 267 -23.95 -15.87 -19.09
C ASN A 267 -23.34 -17.00 -18.25
N ALA A 268 -22.47 -16.62 -17.32
CA ALA A 268 -21.74 -17.54 -16.47
C ALA A 268 -22.56 -17.88 -15.22
N ASP A 269 -22.44 -19.13 -14.77
CA ASP A 269 -23.00 -19.57 -13.51
C ASP A 269 -22.05 -19.20 -12.35
N TRP A 270 -22.24 -18.00 -11.80
CA TRP A 270 -21.34 -17.43 -10.79
C TRP A 270 -21.60 -17.93 -9.37
N ALA A 271 -22.81 -18.43 -9.10
CA ALA A 271 -23.15 -18.85 -7.75
C ALA A 271 -22.31 -20.05 -7.26
N PRO A 272 -22.08 -21.13 -8.04
CA PRO A 272 -21.17 -22.22 -7.66
C PRO A 272 -19.75 -21.69 -7.40
N VAL A 273 -19.26 -20.77 -8.24
CA VAL A 273 -17.92 -20.19 -8.11
C VAL A 273 -17.76 -19.46 -6.77
N PHE A 274 -18.75 -18.66 -6.37
CA PHE A 274 -18.69 -17.97 -5.07
C PHE A 274 -18.80 -18.93 -3.89
N ILE A 275 -19.62 -19.98 -4.00
CA ILE A 275 -19.73 -21.03 -2.96
C ILE A 275 -18.39 -21.75 -2.79
N ASP A 276 -17.73 -22.11 -3.90
CA ASP A 276 -16.39 -22.70 -3.89
C ASP A 276 -15.38 -21.76 -3.23
N MET A 277 -15.42 -20.46 -3.56
CA MET A 277 -14.54 -19.47 -2.94
C MET A 277 -14.69 -19.41 -1.42
N PHE A 278 -15.92 -19.41 -0.90
CA PHE A 278 -16.18 -19.41 0.55
C PHE A 278 -15.90 -20.74 1.24
N SER A 279 -15.89 -21.84 0.49
CA SER A 279 -15.46 -23.14 0.99
C SER A 279 -13.96 -23.14 1.33
N ASN A 280 -13.17 -22.25 0.72
CA ASN A 280 -11.74 -22.05 0.97
C ASN A 280 -11.44 -21.11 2.17
N LYS A 281 -10.43 -20.24 2.06
CA LYS A 281 -10.00 -19.33 3.14
C LYS A 281 -10.84 -18.05 3.19
N LEU A 282 -11.62 -17.76 2.15
CA LEU A 282 -12.39 -16.53 2.02
C LEU A 282 -13.48 -16.44 3.09
N GLU A 283 -13.50 -15.33 3.81
CA GLU A 283 -14.52 -14.98 4.80
C GLU A 283 -15.39 -13.83 4.30
N ARG A 284 -14.85 -12.97 3.42
CA ARG A 284 -15.53 -11.79 2.92
C ARG A 284 -15.30 -11.58 1.42
N LEU A 285 -16.40 -11.44 0.69
CA LEU A 285 -16.42 -11.04 -0.71
C LEU A 285 -17.28 -9.78 -0.86
N VAL A 286 -16.74 -8.75 -1.47
CA VAL A 286 -17.44 -7.51 -1.82
C VAL A 286 -17.27 -7.31 -3.32
N ILE A 287 -18.38 -7.20 -4.05
CA ILE A 287 -18.41 -7.01 -5.49
C ILE A 287 -19.16 -5.72 -5.78
N GLU A 288 -18.46 -4.79 -6.41
CA GLU A 288 -19.03 -3.58 -7.00
C GLU A 288 -18.82 -3.65 -8.51
N THR A 289 -19.90 -3.76 -9.26
CA THR A 289 -19.89 -3.79 -10.72
C THR A 289 -20.98 -2.90 -11.32
N ARG A 290 -20.81 -2.48 -12.57
CA ARG A 290 -21.87 -1.80 -13.33
C ARG A 290 -22.82 -2.78 -14.00
N TYR A 291 -22.42 -4.04 -14.13
CA TYR A 291 -23.17 -5.10 -14.80
C TYR A 291 -24.03 -5.86 -13.78
N CYS A 292 -25.20 -5.33 -13.48
CA CYS A 292 -26.00 -5.85 -12.36
C CYS A 292 -26.64 -7.22 -12.67
N GLU A 293 -26.74 -7.62 -13.94
CA GLU A 293 -27.45 -8.85 -14.36
C GLU A 293 -26.57 -10.10 -14.33
N TYR A 294 -25.35 -10.02 -13.79
CA TYR A 294 -24.45 -11.17 -13.74
C TYR A 294 -24.87 -12.29 -12.76
N LEU A 295 -25.81 -12.01 -11.85
CA LEU A 295 -26.47 -13.00 -11.01
C LEU A 295 -27.97 -12.98 -11.29
N SER A 296 -28.50 -14.15 -11.65
CA SER A 296 -29.94 -14.38 -11.76
C SER A 296 -30.59 -14.55 -10.38
N GLU A 297 -31.93 -14.53 -10.35
CA GLU A 297 -32.69 -14.82 -9.11
C GLU A 297 -32.40 -16.23 -8.58
N THR A 298 -32.25 -17.20 -9.49
CA THR A 298 -31.91 -18.59 -9.15
C THR A 298 -30.53 -18.68 -8.50
N ASP A 299 -29.56 -17.91 -9.00
CA ASP A 299 -28.20 -17.85 -8.45
C ASP A 299 -28.21 -17.30 -7.02
N VAL A 300 -28.98 -16.24 -6.77
CA VAL A 300 -29.14 -15.64 -5.45
C VAL A 300 -29.79 -16.63 -4.48
N ALA A 301 -30.87 -17.30 -4.90
CA ALA A 301 -31.53 -18.31 -4.07
C ALA A 301 -30.58 -19.47 -3.71
N MET A 302 -29.78 -19.92 -4.67
CA MET A 302 -28.78 -20.96 -4.44
C MET A 302 -27.69 -20.51 -3.47
N LEU A 303 -27.17 -19.29 -3.63
CA LEU A 303 -26.18 -18.71 -2.71
C LEU A 303 -26.72 -18.66 -1.28
N LEU A 304 -27.96 -18.19 -1.10
CA LEU A 304 -28.59 -18.12 0.21
C LEU A 304 -28.70 -19.50 0.85
N GLN A 305 -29.15 -20.51 0.10
CA GLN A 305 -29.29 -21.87 0.62
C GLN A 305 -27.94 -22.49 1.00
N GLN A 306 -26.93 -22.36 0.15
CA GLN A 306 -25.66 -23.07 0.32
C GLN A 306 -24.67 -22.37 1.27
N LEU A 307 -24.59 -21.03 1.24
CA LEU A 307 -23.68 -20.30 2.13
C LEU A 307 -24.05 -20.45 3.61
N ILE A 308 -25.34 -20.64 3.91
CA ILE A 308 -25.85 -20.95 5.26
C ILE A 308 -25.30 -22.30 5.76
N ALA A 309 -25.04 -23.27 4.89
CA ALA A 309 -24.51 -24.58 5.29
C ALA A 309 -23.02 -24.53 5.68
N ILE A 310 -22.28 -23.48 5.28
CA ILE A 310 -20.85 -23.36 5.56
C ILE A 310 -20.63 -22.99 7.05
N PRO A 311 -19.84 -23.75 7.81
CA PRO A 311 -19.63 -23.52 9.25
C PRO A 311 -18.59 -22.42 9.51
N LYS A 312 -18.71 -21.26 8.86
CA LYS A 312 -17.78 -20.12 8.96
C LYS A 312 -18.56 -18.80 9.03
N LYS A 313 -17.99 -17.76 9.62
CA LYS A 313 -18.58 -16.41 9.56
C LYS A 313 -18.33 -15.83 8.17
N LEU A 314 -19.38 -15.76 7.36
CA LEU A 314 -19.27 -15.26 5.98
C LEU A 314 -19.85 -13.85 5.83
N TYR A 315 -19.27 -13.10 4.91
CA TYR A 315 -19.76 -11.83 4.41
C TYR A 315 -19.76 -11.83 2.89
N LEU A 316 -20.93 -11.77 2.27
CA LEU A 316 -21.07 -11.55 0.84
C LEU A 316 -21.82 -10.24 0.63
N TYR A 317 -21.21 -9.35 -0.15
CA TYR A 317 -21.85 -8.17 -0.69
C TYR A 317 -21.71 -8.14 -2.20
N SER A 318 -22.81 -7.91 -2.89
CA SER A 318 -22.82 -7.60 -4.31
C SER A 318 -23.92 -6.61 -4.64
N ASN A 319 -23.61 -5.68 -5.56
CA ASN A 319 -24.61 -4.87 -6.24
C ASN A 319 -25.14 -5.58 -7.50
N CYS A 320 -26.00 -6.59 -7.31
CA CYS A 320 -26.63 -7.35 -8.39
C CYS A 320 -28.08 -6.91 -8.66
N SER A 321 -28.72 -7.53 -9.67
CA SER A 321 -29.97 -7.24 -10.37
C SER A 321 -31.02 -6.31 -9.73
N ARG A 322 -31.64 -5.46 -10.57
CA ARG A 322 -32.74 -4.55 -10.20
C ARG A 322 -34.08 -5.25 -9.92
N ASN A 323 -34.24 -6.50 -10.38
CA ASN A 323 -35.54 -7.15 -10.49
C ASN A 323 -35.85 -8.20 -9.42
N VAL A 324 -34.86 -8.63 -8.66
CA VAL A 324 -35.11 -9.61 -7.60
C VAL A 324 -36.02 -8.97 -6.54
N ASN A 325 -37.01 -9.73 -6.07
CA ASN A 325 -37.80 -9.28 -4.92
C ASN A 325 -36.95 -9.44 -3.65
N PRO A 326 -36.92 -8.46 -2.73
CA PRO A 326 -36.20 -8.61 -1.48
C PRO A 326 -36.80 -9.76 -0.68
N VAL A 327 -36.13 -10.91 -0.69
CA VAL A 327 -36.47 -12.04 0.20
C VAL A 327 -35.71 -11.82 1.50
N MET A 328 -36.44 -11.48 2.55
CA MET A 328 -35.90 -11.44 3.91
C MET A 328 -35.87 -12.87 4.46
N HIS A 329 -34.69 -13.45 4.62
CA HIS A 329 -34.51 -14.64 5.43
C HIS A 329 -34.02 -14.21 6.82
N GLU A 330 -34.96 -14.06 7.75
CA GLU A 330 -34.65 -13.90 9.17
C GLU A 330 -34.53 -15.28 9.83
N ASP A 331 -33.31 -15.79 9.92
CA ASP A 331 -32.97 -16.79 10.93
C ASP A 331 -32.35 -16.04 12.13
N LYS A 332 -32.76 -16.37 13.35
CA LYS A 332 -32.43 -15.62 14.57
C LYS A 332 -30.91 -15.50 14.84
N ASN A 333 -30.10 -16.29 14.15
CA ASN A 333 -28.63 -16.30 14.24
C ASN A 333 -27.91 -15.98 12.91
N ARG A 334 -28.64 -15.74 11.81
CA ARG A 334 -28.06 -15.51 10.47
C ARG A 334 -28.90 -14.47 9.73
N LEU A 335 -28.31 -13.29 9.51
CA LEU A 335 -28.96 -12.22 8.77
C LEU A 335 -28.50 -12.26 7.33
N ALA A 336 -29.37 -12.77 6.46
CA ALA A 336 -29.29 -12.53 5.02
C ALA A 336 -30.29 -11.42 4.69
N HIS A 337 -29.79 -10.22 4.47
CA HIS A 337 -30.61 -9.12 4.01
C HIS A 337 -30.42 -8.94 2.51
N VAL A 338 -31.51 -9.04 1.77
CA VAL A 338 -31.57 -8.57 0.40
C VAL A 338 -32.23 -7.20 0.45
N TYR A 339 -31.45 -6.13 0.34
CA TYR A 339 -31.99 -4.76 0.33
C TYR A 339 -32.22 -4.31 -1.11
N LYS A 340 -33.41 -3.79 -1.40
CA LYS A 340 -33.69 -3.08 -2.66
C LYS A 340 -33.56 -1.58 -2.41
N GLY A 341 -32.52 -0.94 -2.94
CA GLY A 341 -32.41 0.52 -3.01
C GLY A 341 -33.07 1.06 -4.28
N ASP A 342 -33.13 2.38 -4.43
CA ASP A 342 -33.85 3.08 -5.52
C ASP A 342 -33.40 2.70 -6.95
N SER A 343 -32.28 1.98 -7.12
CA SER A 343 -31.81 1.50 -8.44
C SER A 343 -30.89 0.27 -8.41
N THR A 344 -30.68 -0.35 -7.24
CA THR A 344 -29.66 -1.39 -7.04
C THR A 344 -30.06 -2.30 -5.89
N MET A 345 -29.94 -3.62 -6.09
CA MET A 345 -30.11 -4.57 -5.01
C MET A 345 -28.76 -4.87 -4.35
N TYR A 346 -28.79 -4.96 -3.02
CA TYR A 346 -27.67 -5.37 -2.21
C TYR A 346 -27.98 -6.75 -1.63
N LEU A 347 -27.22 -7.76 -2.06
CA LEU A 347 -27.14 -9.00 -1.31
C LEU A 347 -26.22 -8.76 -0.12
N TYR A 348 -26.72 -8.87 1.11
CA TYR A 348 -25.94 -8.74 2.33
C TYR A 348 -26.09 -10.01 3.15
N PHE A 349 -25.05 -10.83 3.18
CA PHE A 349 -24.98 -11.96 4.10
C PHE A 349 -24.10 -11.58 5.28
N ARG A 350 -24.61 -11.70 6.51
CA ARG A 350 -23.79 -11.59 7.73
C ARG A 350 -24.24 -12.63 8.74
N GLN A 351 -23.32 -13.56 9.04
CA GLN A 351 -23.48 -14.50 10.13
C GLN A 351 -22.98 -13.89 11.44
N ILE A 352 -23.87 -13.72 12.40
CA ILE A 352 -23.57 -13.18 13.73
C ILE A 352 -23.64 -14.34 14.72
N TYR A 353 -22.49 -14.72 15.28
CA TYR A 353 -22.42 -15.53 16.50
C TYR A 353 -21.89 -14.66 17.62
#